data_AF-A0A6P6M4E3-F1
#
_entry.id   AF-A0A6P6M4E3-F1
#
_cell.length_a   1.000
_cell.length_b   1.000
_cell.length_c   1.000
_cell.angle_alpha   90.00
_cell.angle_beta   90.00
_cell.angle_gamma   90.00
#
_symmetry.space_group_name_H-M   'P 1'
#
loop_
_entity.id
_entity.type
_entity.pdbx_description
1 polymer ?
#
loop_
_entity_poly.entity_id
_entity_poly.type
_entity_poly.pdbx_seq_one_letter_code
_entity_poly.pdbx_strand_id
1 'polypeptide(L)'
;MAMAYPEAFKDIIEGEVVGSGYDSVIKQLINRLDNVRRGKTSLSLKRRAAGNSEEDTLCRKKRLDSYGCKNWQPVQLPANETPDTQISVKQEMKKMKKEQFHDAKIVENMMRATFFTQRKDIINGVETSDLLHEWPYLFETSGMMSHFKELTAIDFEDKTIASKCARVVSYFRCTDKTAKMQTIFREMEKSSKNVDDINAAGFLQLLLKYFSEREDQMFHKVDQTTLPSEVDCAKLPSTPCIIVCGSSPLTAENFMFSVDQVVVNGHITIFCDALKLMFASYYCLNISYPVDQGGTLEFVQRCLFKMNPEKGSKVEKTTSRKQSAVSPKVLSLISKIADYEWMD
;
A
#
# COMPACT_ATOMS: atom_id res chain seq x y z
N MET A 1 29.72 -16.26 -17.77
CA MET A 1 29.43 -15.02 -16.99
C MET A 1 28.24 -15.20 -16.06
N ALA A 2 27.01 -15.44 -16.54
CA ALA A 2 25.84 -15.57 -15.66
C ALA A 2 25.97 -16.71 -14.61
N MET A 3 26.54 -17.87 -14.98
CA MET A 3 26.82 -18.95 -14.03
C MET A 3 28.02 -18.70 -13.11
N ALA A 4 28.88 -17.72 -13.43
CA ALA A 4 30.06 -17.41 -12.64
C ALA A 4 29.77 -16.33 -11.58
N TYR A 5 28.79 -15.45 -11.83
CA TYR A 5 28.37 -14.37 -10.93
C TYR A 5 26.84 -14.24 -10.91
N PRO A 6 26.12 -15.21 -10.33
CA PRO A 6 24.66 -15.26 -10.37
C PRO A 6 24.00 -14.08 -9.64
N GLU A 7 24.63 -13.54 -8.59
CA GLU A 7 24.09 -12.41 -7.83
C GLU A 7 24.23 -11.06 -8.56
N ALA A 8 25.20 -10.92 -9.49
CA ALA A 8 25.45 -9.67 -10.19
C ALA A 8 24.34 -9.27 -11.18
N PHE A 9 23.45 -10.20 -11.52
CA PHE A 9 22.32 -9.99 -12.42
C PHE A 9 20.98 -10.03 -11.67
N LYS A 10 21.02 -10.19 -10.34
CA LYS A 10 19.81 -10.27 -9.53
C LYS A 10 19.36 -8.89 -9.06
N ASP A 11 18.07 -8.64 -9.19
CA ASP A 11 17.42 -7.49 -8.56
C ASP A 11 17.31 -7.76 -7.06
N ILE A 12 18.31 -7.33 -6.28
CA ILE A 12 18.35 -7.54 -4.83
C ILE A 12 18.12 -6.21 -4.12
N ILE A 13 17.19 -6.20 -3.16
CA ILE A 13 17.05 -5.14 -2.17
C ILE A 13 17.22 -5.77 -0.79
N GLU A 14 18.19 -5.30 0.00
CA GLU A 14 18.41 -5.77 1.38
C GLU A 14 18.49 -7.31 1.51
N GLY A 15 19.14 -7.97 0.54
CA GLY A 15 19.30 -9.43 0.54
C GLY A 15 18.10 -10.22 0.00
N GLU A 16 17.00 -9.57 -0.40
CA GLU A 16 15.84 -10.23 -1.02
C GLU A 16 15.73 -9.96 -2.52
N VAL A 17 15.35 -11.00 -3.26
CA VAL A 17 15.13 -10.94 -4.71
C VAL A 17 13.80 -10.26 -5.02
N VAL A 18 13.82 -9.22 -5.87
CA VAL A 18 12.66 -8.42 -6.27
C VAL A 18 12.08 -8.91 -7.59
N GLY A 19 10.77 -9.11 -7.63
CA GLY A 19 10.07 -9.49 -8.88
C GLY A 19 10.50 -10.86 -9.37
N SER A 20 10.85 -10.98 -10.66
CA SER A 20 11.45 -12.22 -11.18
C SER A 20 12.93 -12.35 -10.82
N GLY A 21 13.51 -11.32 -10.20
CA GLY A 21 14.91 -11.23 -9.86
C GLY A 21 15.82 -10.80 -10.98
N TYR A 22 15.33 -10.47 -12.17
CA TYR A 22 16.17 -10.07 -13.31
C TYR A 22 15.45 -9.05 -14.21
N ASP A 23 14.42 -8.41 -13.67
CA ASP A 23 13.58 -7.43 -14.35
C ASP A 23 14.39 -6.20 -14.78
N SER A 24 15.37 -5.76 -14.00
CA SER A 24 16.27 -4.64 -14.40
C SER A 24 17.14 -5.00 -15.60
N VAL A 25 17.71 -6.21 -15.64
CA VAL A 25 18.54 -6.70 -16.74
C VAL A 25 17.70 -6.87 -18.00
N ILE A 26 16.50 -7.45 -17.87
CA ILE A 26 15.53 -7.53 -18.97
C ILE A 26 15.20 -6.13 -19.51
N LYS A 27 14.96 -5.16 -18.63
CA LYS A 27 14.70 -3.76 -19.03
C LYS A 27 15.88 -3.16 -19.78
N GLN A 28 17.11 -3.37 -19.32
CA GLN A 28 18.31 -2.90 -20.02
C GLN A 28 18.43 -3.52 -21.42
N LEU A 29 18.15 -4.82 -21.55
CA LEU A 29 18.14 -5.53 -22.84
C LEU A 29 17.05 -5.01 -23.78
N ILE A 30 15.81 -4.82 -23.28
CA ILE A 30 14.70 -4.25 -24.05
C ILE A 30 15.06 -2.84 -24.52
N ASN A 31 15.54 -1.97 -23.63
CA ASN A 31 15.95 -0.61 -23.97
C ASN A 31 17.07 -0.59 -25.02
N ARG A 32 18.04 -1.51 -24.93
CA ARG A 32 19.10 -1.65 -25.92
C ARG A 32 18.56 -2.11 -27.27
N LEU A 33 17.67 -3.11 -27.29
CA LEU A 33 17.01 -3.57 -28.51
C LEU A 33 16.19 -2.45 -29.16
N ASP A 34 15.42 -1.71 -28.37
CA ASP A 34 14.62 -0.59 -28.87
C ASP A 34 15.51 0.54 -29.40
N ASN A 35 16.61 0.88 -28.73
CA ASN A 35 17.58 1.87 -29.22
C ASN A 35 18.23 1.43 -30.55
N VAL A 36 18.60 0.15 -30.69
CA VAL A 36 19.13 -0.39 -31.96
C VAL A 36 18.06 -0.37 -33.07
N ARG A 37 16.78 -0.57 -32.72
CA ARG A 37 15.66 -0.51 -33.66
C ARG A 37 15.27 0.92 -34.05
N ARG A 38 15.49 1.92 -33.19
CA ARG A 38 15.23 3.34 -33.48
C ARG A 38 16.06 3.88 -34.65
N GLY A 39 17.25 3.35 -34.88
CA GLY A 39 18.07 3.69 -36.06
C GLY A 39 17.69 2.96 -37.36
N LYS A 40 16.78 1.98 -37.29
CA LYS A 40 16.41 1.10 -38.42
C LYS A 40 14.98 1.26 -38.89
N THR A 41 14.17 2.10 -38.24
CA THR A 41 12.78 2.36 -38.63
C THR A 41 12.70 3.64 -39.45
N SER A 42 12.94 3.51 -40.75
CA SER A 42 12.39 4.46 -41.72
C SER A 42 10.87 4.38 -41.70
N LEU A 43 10.27 5.55 -41.90
CA LEU A 43 8.84 5.83 -42.01
C LEU A 43 8.04 4.71 -42.70
N SER A 44 7.12 4.07 -41.99
CA SER A 44 5.96 3.44 -42.61
C SER A 44 4.72 3.55 -41.72
N LEU A 45 3.87 4.49 -42.10
CA LEU A 45 2.44 4.48 -41.82
C LEU A 45 1.82 3.14 -42.23
N LYS A 46 0.98 2.54 -41.38
CA LYS A 46 -0.31 2.01 -41.83
C LYS A 46 -1.29 1.72 -40.67
N ARG A 47 -2.41 2.47 -40.71
CA ARG A 47 -3.72 2.13 -40.14
C ARG A 47 -4.19 0.76 -40.64
N ARG A 48 -4.84 -0.02 -39.76
CA ARG A 48 -6.06 -0.85 -40.01
C ARG A 48 -6.76 -0.99 -38.64
N ALA A 49 -7.88 -0.33 -38.37
CA ALA A 49 -9.26 -0.52 -38.86
C ALA A 49 -9.98 -1.68 -38.15
N ALA A 50 -11.19 -1.36 -37.69
CA ALA A 50 -12.06 -2.07 -36.77
C ALA A 50 -12.69 -3.35 -37.35
N GLY A 51 -13.16 -4.20 -36.45
CA GLY A 51 -14.07 -5.31 -36.72
C GLY A 51 -14.79 -5.71 -35.43
N ASN A 52 -16.08 -5.37 -35.34
CA ASN A 52 -17.02 -5.80 -34.31
C ASN A 52 -17.32 -7.31 -34.45
N SER A 53 -17.51 -7.98 -33.32
CA SER A 53 -18.51 -9.04 -33.17
C SER A 53 -18.88 -9.14 -31.69
N GLU A 54 -20.15 -8.88 -31.41
CA GLU A 54 -20.81 -8.98 -30.10
C GLU A 54 -21.07 -10.45 -29.71
N GLU A 55 -21.45 -10.59 -28.44
CA GLU A 55 -21.94 -11.77 -27.73
C GLU A 55 -20.88 -12.76 -27.22
N ASP A 56 -20.51 -12.59 -25.95
CA ASP A 56 -20.54 -13.75 -25.06
C ASP A 56 -20.94 -13.32 -23.64
N THR A 57 -22.13 -13.78 -23.25
CA THR A 57 -22.65 -13.68 -21.89
C THR A 57 -22.08 -14.88 -21.14
N LEU A 58 -21.38 -14.66 -20.01
CA LEU A 58 -21.52 -15.41 -18.75
C LEU A 58 -20.31 -15.23 -17.82
N CYS A 59 -20.65 -15.00 -16.56
CA CYS A 59 -19.83 -15.17 -15.36
C CYS A 59 -18.64 -14.21 -15.20
N ARG A 60 -18.93 -13.03 -14.62
CA ARG A 60 -17.92 -12.22 -13.92
C ARG A 60 -17.29 -13.07 -12.81
N LYS A 61 -16.25 -13.85 -13.14
CA LYS A 61 -15.29 -14.35 -12.16
C LYS A 61 -14.68 -13.12 -11.51
N LYS A 62 -15.11 -12.77 -10.29
CA LYS A 62 -14.35 -11.87 -9.40
C LYS A 62 -12.94 -12.46 -9.37
N ARG A 63 -12.00 -11.82 -10.08
CA ARG A 63 -10.60 -12.26 -10.09
C ARG A 63 -10.07 -12.00 -8.69
N LEU A 64 -9.91 -13.09 -7.95
CA LEU A 64 -9.30 -13.12 -6.62
C LEU A 64 -7.84 -12.72 -6.77
N ASP A 65 -7.50 -11.50 -6.38
CA ASP A 65 -6.12 -11.04 -6.35
C ASP A 65 -5.51 -11.40 -4.98
N SER A 66 -5.10 -12.66 -4.83
CA SER A 66 -4.41 -13.15 -3.62
C SER A 66 -2.93 -12.68 -3.57
N TYR A 67 -2.61 -11.58 -4.24
CA TYR A 67 -1.25 -11.09 -4.42
C TYR A 67 -0.55 -10.89 -3.07
N GLY A 68 0.46 -11.70 -2.78
CA GLY A 68 1.21 -11.68 -1.51
C GLY A 68 0.43 -12.21 -0.28
N CYS A 69 -0.80 -12.69 -0.44
CA CYS A 69 -1.62 -13.23 0.64
C CYS A 69 -1.40 -14.75 0.76
N LYS A 70 -0.99 -15.22 1.94
CA LYS A 70 -0.82 -16.65 2.25
C LYS A 70 -2.13 -17.28 2.71
N ASN A 71 -2.90 -16.58 3.54
CA ASN A 71 -4.17 -17.07 4.09
C ASN A 71 -5.37 -16.34 3.49
N TRP A 72 -5.43 -16.31 2.15
CA TRP A 72 -6.42 -15.50 1.41
C TRP A 72 -7.87 -15.87 1.69
N GLN A 73 -8.18 -17.17 1.63
CA GLN A 73 -9.50 -17.73 1.82
C GLN A 73 -9.38 -18.89 2.80
N PRO A 74 -9.61 -18.65 4.11
CA PRO A 74 -9.46 -19.70 5.10
C PRO A 74 -10.56 -20.76 4.89
N VAL A 75 -10.13 -22.02 4.80
CA VAL A 75 -11.01 -23.16 4.49
C VAL A 75 -11.58 -23.79 5.77
N GLN A 76 -10.88 -23.61 6.88
CA GLN A 76 -11.19 -24.21 8.17
C GLN A 76 -11.00 -23.19 9.30
N LEU A 77 -11.76 -23.37 10.38
CA LEU A 77 -11.61 -22.58 11.60
C LEU A 77 -10.22 -22.84 12.22
N PRO A 78 -9.66 -21.87 12.98
CA PRO A 78 -8.46 -22.11 13.77
C PRO A 78 -8.64 -23.33 14.71
N ALA A 79 -7.54 -24.03 15.03
CA ALA A 79 -7.59 -25.34 15.71
C ALA A 79 -8.33 -25.37 17.06
N ASN A 80 -8.49 -24.22 17.71
CA ASN A 80 -9.16 -24.06 19.01
C ASN A 80 -10.49 -23.30 18.92
N GLU A 81 -11.01 -23.09 17.72
CA GLU A 81 -12.19 -22.25 17.48
C GLU A 81 -13.35 -23.05 16.88
N THR A 82 -14.56 -22.70 17.30
CA THR A 82 -15.83 -23.24 16.79
C THR A 82 -16.69 -22.08 16.25
N PRO A 83 -17.78 -22.36 15.51
CA PRO A 83 -18.71 -21.29 15.11
C PRO A 83 -19.26 -20.49 16.30
N ASP A 84 -19.49 -21.14 17.44
CA ASP A 84 -20.01 -20.48 18.65
C ASP A 84 -18.95 -19.59 19.31
N THR A 85 -17.69 -20.02 19.36
CA THR A 85 -16.60 -19.18 19.90
C THR A 85 -16.38 -17.94 19.04
N GLN A 86 -16.48 -18.07 17.71
CA GLN A 86 -16.39 -16.93 16.78
C GLN A 86 -17.45 -15.87 17.09
N ILE A 87 -18.71 -16.31 17.29
CA ILE A 87 -19.83 -15.41 17.62
C ILE A 87 -19.61 -14.79 19.00
N SER A 88 -19.21 -15.59 19.99
CA SER A 88 -18.97 -15.13 21.37
C SER A 88 -17.88 -14.04 21.41
N VAL A 89 -16.73 -14.28 20.79
CA VAL A 89 -15.61 -13.31 20.73
C VAL A 89 -16.02 -12.05 19.97
N LYS A 90 -16.81 -12.17 18.89
CA LYS A 90 -17.35 -11.02 18.18
C LYS A 90 -18.26 -10.16 19.06
N GLN A 91 -19.16 -10.77 19.85
CA GLN A 91 -20.01 -10.02 20.77
C GLN A 91 -19.20 -9.36 21.89
N GLU A 92 -18.18 -10.04 22.40
CA GLU A 92 -17.29 -9.46 23.42
C GLU A 92 -16.52 -8.25 22.87
N MET A 93 -16.00 -8.31 21.63
CA MET A 93 -15.40 -7.14 20.98
C MET A 93 -16.36 -5.95 20.89
N LYS A 94 -17.63 -6.19 20.53
CA LYS A 94 -18.64 -5.12 20.49
C LYS A 94 -18.91 -4.53 21.86
N LYS A 95 -18.92 -5.36 22.90
CA LYS A 95 -19.09 -4.91 24.29
C LYS A 95 -17.89 -4.08 24.76
N MET A 96 -16.67 -4.59 24.56
CA MET A 96 -15.43 -3.89 24.90
C MET A 96 -15.34 -2.52 24.22
N LYS A 97 -15.76 -2.42 22.95
CA LYS A 97 -15.79 -1.15 22.22
C LYS A 97 -16.74 -0.13 22.86
N LYS A 98 -17.92 -0.57 23.31
CA LYS A 98 -18.89 0.29 24.03
C LYS A 98 -18.33 0.77 25.38
N GLU A 99 -17.54 -0.08 26.03
CA GLU A 99 -16.86 0.21 27.30
C GLU A 99 -15.55 1.01 27.10
N GLN A 100 -15.21 1.39 25.86
CA GLN A 100 -13.97 2.12 25.50
C GLN A 100 -12.69 1.39 25.97
N PHE A 101 -12.69 0.07 25.90
CA PHE A 101 -11.54 -0.74 26.27
C PHE A 101 -10.59 -0.94 25.07
N HIS A 102 -9.30 -0.68 25.25
CA HIS A 102 -8.31 -0.59 24.16
C HIS A 102 -7.02 -1.38 24.41
N ASP A 103 -7.07 -2.53 25.10
CA ASP A 103 -5.88 -3.37 25.25
C ASP A 103 -5.48 -4.02 23.91
N ALA A 104 -4.36 -3.57 23.36
CA ALA A 104 -3.87 -4.02 22.06
C ALA A 104 -3.62 -5.53 22.00
N LYS A 105 -3.17 -6.17 23.10
CA LYS A 105 -2.86 -7.59 23.10
C LYS A 105 -4.12 -8.45 23.13
N ILE A 106 -5.11 -8.03 23.90
CA ILE A 106 -6.43 -8.67 23.92
C ILE A 106 -7.08 -8.55 22.54
N VAL A 107 -7.07 -7.35 21.94
CA VAL A 107 -7.58 -7.13 20.59
C VAL A 107 -6.87 -8.03 19.57
N GLU A 108 -5.53 -8.10 19.58
CA GLU A 108 -4.76 -8.96 18.69
C GLU A 108 -5.16 -10.45 18.83
N ASN A 109 -5.34 -10.94 20.05
CA ASN A 109 -5.74 -12.31 20.30
C ASN A 109 -7.16 -12.60 19.78
N MET A 110 -8.11 -11.68 20.03
CA MET A 110 -9.49 -11.79 19.56
C MET A 110 -9.58 -11.71 18.03
N MET A 111 -8.78 -10.83 17.42
CA MET A 111 -8.70 -10.68 15.97
C MET A 111 -8.15 -11.92 15.29
N ARG A 112 -7.13 -12.56 15.86
CA ARG A 112 -6.60 -13.85 15.38
C ARG A 112 -7.61 -14.99 15.56
N ALA A 113 -8.24 -15.08 16.73
CA ALA A 113 -9.27 -16.08 17.01
C ALA A 113 -10.42 -16.00 15.98
N THR A 114 -10.82 -14.79 15.62
CA THR A 114 -11.96 -14.55 14.72
C THR A 114 -11.60 -14.29 13.26
N PHE A 115 -10.33 -14.47 12.87
CA PHE A 115 -9.84 -14.18 11.52
C PHE A 115 -10.68 -14.85 10.43
N PHE A 116 -11.09 -16.11 10.64
CA PHE A 116 -11.91 -16.87 9.71
C PHE A 116 -13.21 -16.13 9.33
N THR A 117 -13.98 -15.67 10.34
CA THR A 117 -15.28 -15.05 10.10
C THR A 117 -15.12 -13.63 9.56
N GLN A 118 -14.17 -12.85 10.09
CA GLN A 118 -13.83 -11.53 9.54
C GLN A 118 -13.52 -11.61 8.04
N ARG A 119 -12.66 -12.56 7.66
CA ARG A 119 -12.25 -12.74 6.27
C ARG A 119 -13.41 -13.17 5.37
N LYS A 120 -14.31 -14.01 5.89
CA LYS A 120 -15.52 -14.44 5.18
C LYS A 120 -16.45 -13.26 4.91
N ASP A 121 -16.68 -12.40 5.90
CA ASP A 121 -17.52 -11.20 5.75
C ASP A 121 -16.93 -10.26 4.67
N ILE A 122 -15.60 -10.04 4.69
CA ILE A 122 -14.90 -9.21 3.70
C ILE A 122 -15.00 -9.80 2.29
N ILE A 123 -14.72 -11.10 2.11
CA ILE A 123 -14.77 -11.76 0.78
C ILE A 123 -16.18 -11.74 0.21
N ASN A 124 -17.19 -11.88 1.07
CA ASN A 124 -18.60 -11.81 0.68
C ASN A 124 -19.04 -10.39 0.30
N GLY A 125 -18.22 -9.38 0.57
CA GLY A 125 -18.50 -7.99 0.21
C GLY A 125 -19.52 -7.33 1.12
N VAL A 126 -19.47 -7.63 2.43
CA VAL A 126 -20.19 -6.86 3.45
C VAL A 126 -19.74 -5.39 3.36
N GLU A 127 -20.68 -4.45 3.50
CA GLU A 127 -20.40 -3.03 3.39
C GLU A 127 -19.43 -2.54 4.48
N THR A 128 -18.68 -1.47 4.19
CA THR A 128 -17.65 -0.97 5.11
C THR A 128 -18.23 -0.49 6.45
N SER A 129 -19.41 0.13 6.42
CA SER A 129 -20.21 0.51 7.60
C SER A 129 -20.60 -0.69 8.45
N ASP A 130 -21.08 -1.76 7.82
CA ASP A 130 -21.45 -3.00 8.49
C ASP A 130 -20.22 -3.73 9.05
N LEU A 131 -19.11 -3.77 8.31
CA LEU A 131 -17.84 -4.30 8.81
C LEU A 131 -17.36 -3.55 10.06
N LEU A 132 -17.50 -2.22 10.10
CA LEU A 132 -17.15 -1.41 11.26
C LEU A 132 -18.05 -1.73 12.47
N HIS A 133 -19.34 -1.96 12.25
CA HIS A 133 -20.28 -2.36 13.31
C HIS A 133 -20.03 -3.80 13.80
N GLU A 134 -19.76 -4.72 12.88
CA GLU A 134 -19.57 -6.13 13.15
C GLU A 134 -18.20 -6.45 13.75
N TRP A 135 -17.16 -5.71 13.33
CA TRP A 135 -15.76 -5.88 13.71
C TRP A 135 -15.15 -4.53 14.12
N PRO A 136 -15.50 -4.00 15.30
CA PRO A 136 -15.17 -2.62 15.70
C PRO A 136 -13.67 -2.31 15.80
N TYR A 137 -12.82 -3.34 15.93
CA TYR A 137 -11.37 -3.19 15.99
C TYR A 137 -10.67 -3.43 14.64
N LEU A 138 -11.40 -3.83 13.59
CA LEU A 138 -10.81 -4.16 12.29
C LEU A 138 -10.04 -2.99 11.67
N PHE A 139 -10.51 -1.76 11.90
CA PHE A 139 -9.91 -0.53 11.39
C PHE A 139 -9.05 0.23 12.42
N GLU A 140 -8.87 -0.33 13.61
CA GLU A 140 -7.85 0.12 14.56
C GLU A 140 -6.48 -0.47 14.21
N THR A 141 -5.40 0.19 14.60
CA THR A 141 -4.04 -0.26 14.26
C THR A 141 -3.79 -1.69 14.73
N SER A 142 -4.09 -2.02 16.00
CA SER A 142 -3.89 -3.37 16.54
C SER A 142 -4.66 -4.45 15.77
N GLY A 143 -5.92 -4.19 15.42
CA GLY A 143 -6.75 -5.15 14.71
C GLY A 143 -6.40 -5.29 13.24
N MET A 144 -6.18 -4.18 12.52
CA MET A 144 -5.76 -4.20 11.13
C MET A 144 -4.41 -4.91 10.96
N MET A 145 -3.44 -4.63 11.84
CA MET A 145 -2.12 -5.27 11.78
C MET A 145 -2.20 -6.76 12.08
N SER A 146 -3.01 -7.16 13.07
CA SER A 146 -3.27 -8.57 13.38
C SER A 146 -3.88 -9.30 12.18
N HIS A 147 -4.93 -8.73 11.57
CA HIS A 147 -5.58 -9.31 10.39
C HIS A 147 -4.60 -9.39 9.20
N PHE A 148 -3.83 -8.33 8.96
CA PHE A 148 -2.85 -8.28 7.88
C PHE A 148 -1.75 -9.33 8.05
N LYS A 149 -1.25 -9.51 9.29
CA LYS A 149 -0.24 -10.50 9.62
C LYS A 149 -0.76 -11.91 9.39
N GLU A 150 -2.00 -12.22 9.77
CA GLU A 150 -2.58 -13.54 9.46
C GLU A 150 -2.79 -13.75 7.96
N LEU A 151 -3.14 -12.68 7.23
CA LEU A 151 -3.37 -12.74 5.79
C LEU A 151 -2.07 -12.97 4.99
N THR A 152 -0.96 -12.34 5.39
CA THR A 152 0.28 -12.24 4.59
C THR A 152 1.51 -12.88 5.23
N ALA A 153 1.46 -13.16 6.54
CA ALA A 153 2.59 -13.51 7.41
C ALA A 153 3.69 -12.44 7.48
N ILE A 154 3.36 -11.18 7.24
CA ILE A 154 4.27 -10.04 7.35
C ILE A 154 3.90 -9.22 8.57
N ASP A 155 4.91 -8.76 9.30
CA ASP A 155 4.75 -7.91 10.48
C ASP A 155 5.29 -6.49 10.22
N PHE A 156 4.64 -5.49 10.81
CA PHE A 156 4.97 -4.07 10.59
C PHE A 156 5.79 -3.54 11.75
N GLU A 157 7.07 -3.92 11.77
CA GLU A 157 8.02 -3.45 12.78
C GLU A 157 8.35 -1.95 12.60
N ASP A 158 8.03 -1.13 13.61
CA ASP A 158 8.22 0.32 13.57
C ASP A 158 9.66 0.73 13.28
N LYS A 159 10.64 0.09 13.92
CA LYS A 159 12.06 0.38 13.72
C LYS A 159 12.49 0.13 12.27
N THR A 160 11.99 -0.94 11.66
CA THR A 160 12.28 -1.31 10.28
C THR A 160 11.64 -0.31 9.31
N ILE A 161 10.40 0.11 9.57
CA ILE A 161 9.72 1.15 8.79
C ILE A 161 10.47 2.49 8.90
N ALA A 162 10.77 2.93 10.12
CA ALA A 162 11.48 4.17 10.41
C ALA A 162 12.84 4.24 9.70
N SER A 163 13.65 3.18 9.83
CA SER A 163 14.96 3.08 9.19
C SER A 163 14.85 3.20 7.65
N LYS A 164 13.91 2.48 7.03
CA LYS A 164 13.72 2.52 5.58
C LYS A 164 13.19 3.87 5.09
N CYS A 165 12.24 4.47 5.81
CA CYS A 165 11.75 5.81 5.49
C CYS A 165 12.87 6.84 5.58
N ALA A 166 13.65 6.83 6.66
CA ALA A 166 14.80 7.72 6.86
C ALA A 166 15.84 7.57 5.73
N ARG A 167 16.13 6.32 5.34
CA ARG A 167 17.07 6.03 4.25
C ARG A 167 16.62 6.63 2.92
N VAL A 168 15.36 6.43 2.54
CA VAL A 168 14.82 6.97 1.29
C VAL A 168 14.76 8.50 1.33
N VAL A 169 14.40 9.09 2.48
CA VAL A 169 14.48 10.54 2.69
C VAL A 169 15.91 11.05 2.50
N SER A 170 16.91 10.35 3.07
CA SER A 170 18.33 10.70 2.93
C SER A 170 18.77 10.70 1.46
N TYR A 171 18.43 9.65 0.72
CA TYR A 171 18.69 9.56 -0.72
C TYR A 171 18.13 10.79 -1.48
N PHE A 172 16.88 11.17 -1.22
CA PHE A 172 16.28 12.35 -1.85
C PHE A 172 16.90 13.67 -1.38
N ARG A 173 17.51 13.71 -0.18
CA ARG A 173 18.28 14.88 0.29
C ARG A 173 19.62 15.02 -0.43
N CYS A 174 20.21 13.94 -0.94
CA CYS A 174 21.53 13.95 -1.58
C CYS A 174 21.49 14.04 -3.12
N THR A 175 20.31 13.97 -3.73
CA THR A 175 20.13 14.00 -5.19
C THR A 175 19.58 15.33 -5.71
N ASP A 176 19.62 15.57 -7.03
CA ASP A 176 19.11 16.80 -7.65
C ASP A 176 17.65 17.07 -7.28
N LYS A 177 17.41 18.21 -6.63
CA LYS A 177 16.12 18.52 -6.00
C LYS A 177 15.26 19.39 -6.91
N THR A 178 14.02 18.96 -7.10
CA THR A 178 12.99 19.86 -7.64
C THR A 178 12.58 20.89 -6.60
N ALA A 179 12.10 22.06 -7.03
CA ALA A 179 11.58 23.09 -6.11
C ALA A 179 10.47 22.56 -5.18
N LYS A 180 9.64 21.61 -5.66
CA LYS A 180 8.58 20.98 -4.87
C LYS A 180 9.14 20.10 -3.74
N MET A 181 10.21 19.34 -4.00
CA MET A 181 10.86 18.51 -2.98
C MET A 181 11.59 19.39 -1.93
N GLN A 182 12.14 20.53 -2.34
CA GLN A 182 12.74 21.49 -1.41
C GLN A 182 11.73 22.03 -0.39
N THR A 183 10.49 22.29 -0.80
CA THR A 183 9.43 22.71 0.12
C THR A 183 9.16 21.64 1.18
N ILE A 184 9.09 20.36 0.79
CA ILE A 184 8.89 19.24 1.72
C ILE A 184 10.03 19.19 2.73
N PHE A 185 11.28 19.30 2.31
CA PHE A 185 12.43 19.28 3.24
C PHE A 185 12.41 20.46 4.23
N ARG A 186 12.05 21.66 3.77
CA ARG A 186 11.92 22.83 4.65
C ARG A 186 10.81 22.66 5.68
N GLU A 187 9.69 22.02 5.32
CA GLU A 187 8.63 21.69 6.27
C GLU A 187 9.08 20.62 7.27
N MET A 188 9.79 19.59 6.81
CA MET A 188 10.37 18.56 7.69
C MET A 188 11.31 19.17 8.73
N GLU A 189 12.16 20.12 8.33
CA GLU A 189 13.11 20.80 9.23
C GLU A 189 12.44 21.72 10.26
N LYS A 190 11.25 22.23 9.94
CA LYS A 190 10.47 23.09 10.84
C LYS A 190 9.57 22.30 11.80
N SER A 191 9.26 21.05 11.47
CA SER A 191 8.37 20.22 12.28
C SER A 191 9.05 19.86 13.61
N SER A 192 8.30 20.01 14.71
CA SER A 192 8.74 19.63 16.05
C SER A 192 8.28 18.23 16.46
N LYS A 193 7.70 17.45 15.53
CA LYS A 193 7.24 16.09 15.77
C LYS A 193 8.41 15.11 15.93
N ASN A 194 8.09 13.87 16.31
CA ASN A 194 9.07 12.79 16.33
C ASN A 194 9.70 12.59 14.93
N VAL A 195 11.03 12.39 14.90
CA VAL A 195 11.81 12.29 13.65
C VAL A 195 11.37 11.12 12.76
N ASP A 196 10.99 9.98 13.34
CA ASP A 196 10.55 8.81 12.58
C ASP A 196 9.20 9.08 11.91
N ASP A 197 8.30 9.78 12.60
CA ASP A 197 6.99 10.18 12.07
C ASP A 197 7.14 11.23 10.94
N ILE A 198 8.04 12.20 11.14
CA ILE A 198 8.40 13.18 10.10
C ILE A 198 8.98 12.47 8.88
N ASN A 199 9.87 11.50 9.09
CA ASN A 199 10.47 10.73 8.01
C ASN A 199 9.42 9.88 7.28
N ALA A 200 8.45 9.27 7.97
CA ALA A 200 7.36 8.52 7.33
C ALA A 200 6.46 9.43 6.47
N ALA A 201 6.06 10.59 6.99
CA ALA A 201 5.25 11.57 6.26
C ALA A 201 6.01 12.21 5.08
N GLY A 202 7.28 12.54 5.28
CA GLY A 202 8.17 13.07 4.25
C GLY A 202 8.43 12.05 3.16
N PHE A 203 8.73 10.80 3.54
CA PHE A 203 8.92 9.67 2.63
C PHE A 203 7.76 9.52 1.65
N LEU A 204 6.52 9.46 2.14
CA LEU A 204 5.35 9.24 1.28
C LEU A 204 5.11 10.43 0.34
N GLN A 205 5.27 11.66 0.84
CA GLN A 205 5.15 12.86 0.01
C GLN A 205 6.25 12.94 -1.07
N LEU A 206 7.50 12.59 -0.74
CA LEU A 206 8.62 12.59 -1.68
C LEU A 206 8.39 11.56 -2.81
N LEU A 207 7.87 10.38 -2.50
CA LEU A 207 7.50 9.37 -3.52
C LEU A 207 6.43 9.88 -4.48
N LEU A 208 5.35 10.47 -3.95
CA LEU A 208 4.29 11.06 -4.79
C LEU A 208 4.87 12.14 -5.73
N LYS A 209 5.76 13.01 -5.24
CA LYS A 209 6.43 14.01 -6.09
C LYS A 209 7.36 13.36 -7.11
N TYR A 210 8.12 12.34 -6.73
CA TYR A 210 9.04 11.64 -7.63
C TYR A 210 8.30 10.97 -8.79
N PHE A 211 7.22 10.24 -8.50
CA PHE A 211 6.42 9.55 -9.52
C PHE A 211 5.49 10.49 -10.31
N SER A 212 5.37 11.75 -9.89
CA SER A 212 4.44 12.75 -10.43
C SER A 212 2.98 12.32 -10.27
N GLU A 213 2.66 11.76 -9.10
CA GLU A 213 1.35 11.26 -8.72
C GLU A 213 0.58 12.29 -7.90
N ARG A 214 -0.76 12.25 -7.97
CA ARG A 214 -1.61 13.26 -7.33
C ARG A 214 -1.75 12.97 -5.83
N GLU A 215 -1.56 13.99 -5.00
CA GLU A 215 -1.61 13.84 -3.54
C GLU A 215 -3.04 13.76 -2.98
N ASP A 216 -4.02 14.37 -3.66
CA ASP A 216 -5.42 14.50 -3.23
C ASP A 216 -6.16 13.15 -3.14
N GLN A 217 -5.64 12.13 -3.81
CA GLN A 217 -6.20 10.78 -3.80
C GLN A 217 -5.67 9.92 -2.64
N MET A 218 -4.59 10.34 -1.99
CA MET A 218 -3.98 9.66 -0.84
C MET A 218 -4.15 10.47 0.45
N PHE A 219 -4.07 11.80 0.35
CA PHE A 219 -4.24 12.75 1.43
C PHE A 219 -5.45 13.65 1.18
N HIS A 220 -6.48 13.49 2.01
CA HIS A 220 -7.63 14.40 2.05
C HIS A 220 -7.45 15.41 3.19
N LYS A 221 -7.26 16.69 2.87
CA LYS A 221 -6.99 17.73 3.88
C LYS A 221 -8.28 18.36 4.36
N VAL A 222 -8.46 18.43 5.67
CA VAL A 222 -9.58 19.10 6.35
C VAL A 222 -9.05 20.12 7.36
N ASP A 223 -9.93 20.93 7.93
CA ASP A 223 -9.52 21.84 9.01
C ASP A 223 -9.01 21.06 10.23
N GLN A 224 -8.05 21.62 10.97
CA GLN A 224 -7.43 20.97 12.13
C GLN A 224 -8.45 20.58 13.22
N THR A 225 -9.54 21.32 13.36
CA THR A 225 -10.57 21.04 14.38
C THR A 225 -11.72 20.18 13.87
N THR A 226 -11.68 19.72 12.61
CA THR A 226 -12.74 18.89 12.02
C THR A 226 -12.91 17.59 12.82
N LEU A 227 -14.14 17.27 13.21
CA LEU A 227 -14.49 16.00 13.85
C LEU A 227 -14.83 14.92 12.79
N PRO A 228 -14.70 13.62 13.11
CA PRO A 228 -15.01 12.54 12.16
C PRO A 228 -16.42 12.62 11.56
N SER A 229 -17.40 13.09 12.33
CA SER A 229 -18.80 13.27 11.89
C SER A 229 -19.01 14.47 10.96
N GLU A 230 -18.04 15.39 10.87
CA GLU A 230 -18.12 16.62 10.07
C GLU A 230 -17.43 16.46 8.71
N VAL A 231 -16.72 15.35 8.48
CA VAL A 231 -16.05 15.07 7.22
C VAL A 231 -17.10 14.86 6.13
N ASP A 232 -16.95 15.60 5.02
CA ASP A 232 -17.77 15.42 3.83
C ASP A 232 -17.35 14.14 3.09
N CYS A 233 -17.95 13.02 3.51
CA CYS A 233 -17.68 11.68 3.00
C CYS A 233 -17.81 11.57 1.47
N ALA A 234 -18.67 12.37 0.83
CA ALA A 234 -18.85 12.35 -0.63
C ALA A 234 -17.64 12.88 -1.40
N LYS A 235 -16.72 13.59 -0.73
CA LYS A 235 -15.46 14.06 -1.32
C LYS A 235 -14.28 13.12 -1.07
N LEU A 236 -14.48 12.07 -0.27
CA LEU A 236 -13.43 11.10 0.03
C LEU A 236 -13.22 10.16 -1.17
N PRO A 237 -11.99 9.68 -1.40
CA PRO A 237 -11.77 8.60 -2.35
C PRO A 237 -12.50 7.31 -1.92
N SER A 238 -12.88 6.48 -2.90
CA SER A 238 -13.38 5.12 -2.61
C SER A 238 -12.24 4.18 -2.16
N THR A 239 -11.00 4.49 -2.52
CA THR A 239 -9.81 3.77 -2.06
C THR A 239 -9.35 4.27 -0.68
N PRO A 240 -8.56 3.46 0.07
CA PRO A 240 -7.96 3.87 1.33
C PRO A 240 -7.29 5.25 1.26
N CYS A 241 -7.66 6.15 2.16
CA CYS A 241 -7.19 7.53 2.17
C CYS A 241 -6.94 8.02 3.60
N ILE A 242 -5.80 8.71 3.78
CA ILE A 242 -5.44 9.38 5.04
C ILE A 242 -6.06 10.78 5.01
N ILE A 243 -6.93 11.05 5.97
CA ILE A 243 -7.48 12.39 6.19
C ILE A 243 -6.50 13.13 7.11
N VAL A 244 -6.01 14.27 6.64
CA VAL A 244 -5.03 15.11 7.34
C VAL A 244 -5.79 16.27 7.98
N CYS A 245 -5.83 16.33 9.32
CA CYS A 245 -6.44 17.44 10.04
C CYS A 245 -5.45 18.61 10.10
N GLY A 246 -5.45 19.42 9.05
CA GLY A 246 -4.51 20.52 8.84
C GLY A 246 -4.00 20.60 7.39
N SER A 247 -3.02 21.47 7.17
CA SER A 247 -2.53 21.82 5.83
C SER A 247 -1.48 20.87 5.26
N SER A 248 -0.76 20.13 6.11
CA SER A 248 0.35 19.24 5.71
C SER A 248 0.45 18.02 6.63
N PRO A 249 0.72 16.81 6.08
CA PRO A 249 1.01 15.63 6.89
C PRO A 249 2.21 15.81 7.83
N LEU A 250 3.12 16.74 7.52
CA LEU A 250 4.33 17.02 8.32
C LEU A 250 4.06 17.83 9.57
N THR A 251 2.97 18.61 9.58
CA THR A 251 2.62 19.54 10.66
C THR A 251 1.32 19.15 11.37
N ALA A 252 0.47 18.32 10.75
CA ALA A 252 -0.76 17.85 11.36
C ALA A 252 -0.48 17.00 12.61
N GLU A 253 -1.23 17.28 13.67
CA GLU A 253 -1.18 16.57 14.94
C GLU A 253 -2.14 15.38 14.98
N ASN A 254 -3.20 15.44 14.17
CA ASN A 254 -4.24 14.43 14.11
C ASN A 254 -4.51 14.02 12.66
N PHE A 255 -4.85 12.75 12.50
CA PHE A 255 -5.24 12.13 11.26
C PHE A 255 -6.50 11.31 11.49
N MET A 256 -7.26 11.12 10.42
CA MET A 256 -8.31 10.12 10.35
C MET A 256 -8.01 9.19 9.18
N PHE A 257 -8.67 8.05 9.14
CA PHE A 257 -8.51 7.07 8.08
C PHE A 257 -9.87 6.72 7.50
N SER A 258 -9.94 6.72 6.17
CA SER A 258 -11.15 6.41 5.42
C SER A 258 -10.93 5.31 4.40
N VAL A 259 -11.97 4.53 4.19
CA VAL A 259 -12.07 3.54 3.12
C VAL A 259 -13.49 3.58 2.58
N ASP A 260 -13.65 3.47 1.27
CA ASP A 260 -14.97 3.42 0.62
C ASP A 260 -15.86 4.60 1.03
N GLN A 261 -15.29 5.80 1.05
CA GLN A 261 -15.97 7.03 1.47
C GLN A 261 -16.50 7.03 2.91
N VAL A 262 -16.06 6.12 3.77
CA VAL A 262 -16.44 6.06 5.19
C VAL A 262 -15.22 6.37 6.06
N VAL A 263 -15.36 7.28 7.02
CA VAL A 263 -14.35 7.46 8.07
C VAL A 263 -14.42 6.27 9.02
N VAL A 264 -13.44 5.38 8.92
CA VAL A 264 -13.41 4.11 9.66
C VAL A 264 -12.56 4.19 10.94
N ASN A 265 -11.68 5.18 11.03
CA ASN A 265 -10.93 5.49 12.24
C ASN A 265 -10.71 7.01 12.36
N GLY A 266 -11.26 7.60 13.42
CA GLY A 266 -11.29 9.06 13.61
C GLY A 266 -10.16 9.63 14.48
N HIS A 267 -9.31 8.80 15.07
CA HIS A 267 -8.36 9.23 16.10
C HIS A 267 -6.99 8.59 15.90
N ILE A 268 -6.16 9.21 15.06
CA ILE A 268 -4.79 8.77 14.82
C ILE A 268 -3.84 9.96 15.06
N THR A 269 -2.88 9.82 15.98
CA THR A 269 -1.91 10.88 16.33
C THR A 269 -0.52 10.65 15.73
N ILE A 270 -0.24 9.42 15.29
CA ILE A 270 1.04 9.00 14.71
C ILE A 270 0.81 8.76 13.21
N PHE A 271 1.52 9.49 12.36
CA PHE A 271 1.42 9.32 10.91
C PHE A 271 1.83 7.91 10.46
N CYS A 272 2.85 7.31 11.09
CA CYS A 272 3.25 5.93 10.81
C CYS A 272 2.05 4.96 10.93
N ASP A 273 1.20 5.11 11.93
CA ASP A 273 0.00 4.27 12.09
C ASP A 273 -1.02 4.52 10.97
N ALA A 274 -1.23 5.77 10.55
CA ALA A 274 -2.07 6.09 9.39
C ALA A 274 -1.55 5.44 8.10
N LEU A 275 -0.22 5.46 7.88
CA LEU A 275 0.43 4.78 6.76
C LEU A 275 0.22 3.27 6.81
N LYS A 276 0.40 2.65 7.99
CA LYS A 276 0.17 1.22 8.19
C LYS A 276 -1.28 0.83 7.89
N LEU A 277 -2.24 1.57 8.45
CA LEU A 277 -3.67 1.36 8.22
C LEU A 277 -4.04 1.47 6.74
N MET A 278 -3.60 2.55 6.08
CA MET A 278 -3.82 2.76 4.66
C MET A 278 -3.24 1.61 3.82
N PHE A 279 -1.98 1.27 4.01
CA PHE A 279 -1.33 0.22 3.22
C PHE A 279 -1.96 -1.16 3.48
N ALA A 280 -2.15 -1.55 4.75
CA ALA A 280 -2.70 -2.85 5.09
C ALA A 280 -4.13 -3.06 4.56
N SER A 281 -4.95 -2.00 4.57
CA SER A 281 -6.34 -2.08 4.10
C SER A 281 -6.46 -2.48 2.63
N TYR A 282 -5.49 -2.14 1.77
CA TYR A 282 -5.48 -2.62 0.39
C TYR A 282 -5.46 -4.15 0.29
N TYR A 283 -4.80 -4.83 1.23
CA TYR A 283 -4.74 -6.28 1.30
C TYR A 283 -5.93 -6.84 2.07
N CYS A 284 -6.16 -6.34 3.28
CA CYS A 284 -7.22 -6.79 4.16
C CYS A 284 -8.59 -6.67 3.49
N LEU A 285 -8.85 -5.64 2.68
CA LEU A 285 -10.15 -5.41 2.05
C LEU A 285 -10.19 -5.79 0.56
N ASN A 286 -9.16 -6.45 0.03
CA ASN A 286 -9.08 -6.82 -1.39
C ASN A 286 -9.24 -5.62 -2.36
N ILE A 287 -8.58 -4.50 -2.05
CA ILE A 287 -8.65 -3.29 -2.88
C ILE A 287 -7.41 -3.25 -3.79
N SER A 288 -7.61 -2.97 -5.08
CA SER A 288 -6.52 -2.71 -6.02
C SER A 288 -5.91 -1.33 -5.78
N TYR A 289 -4.62 -1.18 -6.04
CA TYR A 289 -4.01 0.15 -6.05
C TYR A 289 -4.57 0.97 -7.20
N PRO A 290 -5.00 2.22 -6.96
CA PRO A 290 -5.44 3.09 -8.03
C PRO A 290 -4.28 3.38 -8.99
N VAL A 291 -4.58 3.43 -10.29
CA VAL A 291 -3.57 3.66 -11.34
C VAL A 291 -2.76 4.94 -11.09
N ASP A 292 -3.42 5.98 -10.56
CA ASP A 292 -2.86 7.29 -10.28
C ASP A 292 -1.83 7.31 -9.13
N GLN A 293 -1.74 6.24 -8.34
CA GLN A 293 -0.80 6.11 -7.20
C GLN A 293 0.03 4.82 -7.29
N GLY A 294 -0.01 4.14 -8.44
CA GLY A 294 0.55 2.81 -8.60
C GLY A 294 2.05 2.75 -8.35
N GLY A 295 2.80 3.79 -8.72
CA GLY A 295 4.24 3.89 -8.48
C GLY A 295 4.57 4.01 -7.00
N THR A 296 3.90 4.92 -6.27
CA THR A 296 4.09 5.09 -4.83
C THR A 296 3.72 3.82 -4.06
N LEU A 297 2.53 3.27 -4.29
CA LEU A 297 2.06 2.09 -3.56
C LEU A 297 2.87 0.83 -3.88
N GLU A 298 3.30 0.65 -5.14
CA GLU A 298 4.20 -0.45 -5.50
C GLU A 298 5.59 -0.27 -4.87
N PHE A 299 6.11 0.95 -4.78
CA PHE A 299 7.38 1.19 -4.09
C PHE A 299 7.26 0.88 -2.59
N VAL A 300 6.20 1.37 -1.93
CA VAL A 300 5.91 1.07 -0.50
C VAL A 300 5.79 -0.43 -0.29
N GLN A 301 5.04 -1.13 -1.13
CA GLN A 301 4.89 -2.57 -1.10
C GLN A 301 6.24 -3.31 -1.10
N ARG A 302 7.10 -2.99 -2.07
CA ARG A 302 8.33 -3.75 -2.33
C ARG A 302 9.48 -3.37 -1.40
N CYS A 303 9.64 -2.07 -1.15
CA CYS A 303 10.77 -1.55 -0.38
C CYS A 303 10.45 -1.49 1.10
N LEU A 304 9.28 -0.97 1.47
CA LEU A 304 8.93 -0.80 2.87
C LEU A 304 8.53 -2.13 3.50
N PHE A 305 7.59 -2.84 2.88
CA PHE A 305 6.99 -4.06 3.45
C PHE A 305 7.49 -5.38 2.85
N LYS A 306 8.45 -5.32 1.91
CA LYS A 306 9.08 -6.52 1.30
C LYS A 306 8.09 -7.51 0.66
N MET A 307 6.97 -6.99 0.16
CA MET A 307 5.96 -7.78 -0.52
C MET A 307 6.30 -7.95 -2.01
N ASN A 308 6.99 -9.04 -2.34
CA ASN A 308 7.53 -9.31 -3.67
C ASN A 308 7.09 -10.67 -4.25
N PRO A 309 5.79 -10.90 -4.52
CA PRO A 309 5.39 -12.14 -5.20
C PRO A 309 5.91 -12.15 -6.66
N GLU A 310 6.19 -13.35 -7.16
CA GLU A 310 6.86 -13.56 -8.46
C GLU A 310 6.10 -13.01 -9.68
N LYS A 311 4.76 -12.93 -9.58
CA LYS A 311 3.89 -12.52 -10.69
C LYS A 311 2.71 -11.69 -10.19
N GLY A 312 2.21 -10.84 -11.08
CA GLY A 312 1.06 -9.99 -10.85
C GLY A 312 1.46 -8.57 -10.46
N SER A 313 0.46 -7.71 -10.38
CA SER A 313 0.56 -6.36 -9.85
C SER A 313 -0.76 -6.05 -9.19
N LYS A 314 -0.70 -5.43 -8.02
CA LYS A 314 -1.89 -4.98 -7.29
C LYS A 314 -2.47 -3.69 -7.88
N VAL A 315 -1.75 -3.04 -8.81
CA VAL A 315 -2.23 -1.89 -9.57
C VAL A 315 -3.36 -2.30 -10.50
N GLU A 316 -4.46 -1.55 -10.47
CA GLU A 316 -5.62 -1.79 -11.31
C GLU A 316 -5.25 -1.91 -12.80
N LYS A 317 -5.88 -2.86 -13.50
CA LYS A 317 -5.60 -3.16 -14.90
C LYS A 317 -6.25 -2.13 -15.82
N THR A 318 -5.44 -1.30 -16.47
CA THR A 318 -5.90 -0.53 -17.63
C THR A 318 -6.00 -1.43 -18.86
N THR A 319 -7.12 -1.40 -19.58
CA THR A 319 -7.40 -2.20 -20.80
C THR A 319 -6.40 -2.00 -21.95
N SER A 320 -5.51 -1.00 -21.87
CA SER A 320 -4.65 -0.57 -22.98
C SER A 320 -3.15 -0.85 -22.85
N ARG A 321 -2.65 -1.41 -21.73
CA ARG A 321 -1.21 -1.66 -21.55
C ARG A 321 -0.90 -3.08 -21.06
N LYS A 322 0.11 -3.71 -21.69
CA LYS A 322 0.79 -4.88 -21.12
C LYS A 322 1.40 -4.46 -19.78
N GLN A 323 0.86 -4.97 -18.69
CA GLN A 323 1.34 -4.67 -17.35
C GLN A 323 2.61 -5.49 -17.08
N SER A 324 3.73 -4.80 -16.88
CA SER A 324 4.97 -5.42 -16.40
C SER A 324 4.75 -5.98 -14.99
N ALA A 325 5.49 -7.04 -14.62
CA ALA A 325 5.45 -7.57 -13.25
C ALA A 325 5.89 -6.54 -12.22
N VAL A 326 6.80 -5.63 -12.61
CA VAL A 326 7.23 -4.48 -11.83
C VAL A 326 7.17 -3.20 -12.66
N SER A 327 6.70 -2.09 -12.09
CA SER A 327 6.79 -0.78 -12.75
C SER A 327 8.24 -0.41 -13.08
N PRO A 328 8.57 -0.08 -14.34
CA PRO A 328 9.94 0.33 -14.72
C PRO A 328 10.45 1.57 -13.99
N LYS A 329 9.54 2.46 -13.55
CA LYS A 329 9.89 3.66 -12.77
C LYS A 329 10.27 3.27 -11.34
N VAL A 330 9.53 2.34 -10.73
CA VAL A 330 9.79 1.82 -9.38
C VAL A 330 11.12 1.10 -9.34
N LEU A 331 11.39 0.19 -10.28
CA LEU A 331 12.71 -0.46 -10.42
C LEU A 331 13.84 0.57 -10.56
N SER A 332 13.61 1.63 -11.34
CA SER A 332 14.64 2.65 -11.52
C SER A 332 14.97 3.40 -10.23
N LEU A 333 13.98 3.68 -9.38
CA LEU A 333 14.20 4.34 -8.09
C LEU A 333 14.89 3.38 -7.12
N ILE A 334 14.44 2.13 -7.08
CA ILE A 334 15.06 1.05 -6.30
C ILE A 334 16.56 0.95 -6.61
N SER A 335 16.93 0.81 -7.88
CA SER A 335 18.34 0.68 -8.26
C SER A 335 19.15 1.91 -7.85
N LYS A 336 18.61 3.12 -8.03
CA LYS A 336 19.31 4.35 -7.64
C LYS A 336 19.53 4.47 -6.14
N ILE A 337 18.58 4.01 -5.33
CA ILE A 337 18.71 3.99 -3.87
C ILE A 337 19.74 2.94 -3.46
N ALA A 338 19.71 1.76 -4.05
CA ALA A 338 20.72 0.74 -3.83
C ALA A 338 22.12 1.26 -4.20
N ASP A 339 22.29 1.88 -5.38
CA ASP A 339 23.56 2.46 -5.83
C ASP A 339 24.08 3.55 -4.86
N TYR A 340 23.19 4.34 -4.27
CA TYR A 340 23.54 5.31 -3.23
C TYR A 340 24.10 4.64 -1.98
N GLU A 341 23.56 3.49 -1.57
CA GLU A 341 24.08 2.72 -0.42
C GLU A 341 25.48 2.14 -0.65
N TRP A 342 25.91 1.94 -1.90
CA TRP A 342 27.28 1.50 -2.21
C TRP A 342 28.30 2.64 -2.15
N MET A 343 27.85 3.90 -2.12
CA MET A 343 28.72 5.08 -2.15
C MET A 343 28.93 5.73 -0.77
N ASP A 344 28.03 5.46 0.20
CA ASP A 344 28.20 5.75 1.63
C ASP A 344 28.91 4.59 2.34
#